data_AF-A0A2W6WAS5-F1
#
_entry.id   AF-A0A2W6WAS5-F1
#
_cell.length_a   1.000
_cell.length_b   1.000
_cell.length_c   1.000
_cell.angle_alpha   90.00
_cell.angle_beta   90.00
_cell.angle_gamma   90.00
#
_symmetry.space_group_name_H-M   'P 1'
#
loop_
_entity.id
_entity.type
_entity.pdbx_description
1 polymer ?
#
loop_
_entity_poly.entity_id
_entity_poly.type
_entity_poly.pdbx_seq_one_letter_code
_entity_poly.pdbx_strand_id
1 'polypeptide(L)'
;MNAAAPPSPYAILGDAAIRRLVDRFYDIIEADPDFARLRAMHGADLTPVRHGLHRFLAGWLGGPRDWFDRGQCIMSIHRMFAIDAGLADQWSRAMARAIADEAALHGPLGTQLTDALRHMAHAMITAAKMA
;
A
#
# COMPACT_ATOMS: atom_id res chain seq x y z
N MET A 1 7.68 30.88 20.81
CA MET A 1 6.47 30.40 20.14
C MET A 1 6.71 28.94 19.76
N ASN A 2 6.07 27.98 20.44
CA ASN A 2 6.14 26.58 20.03
C ASN A 2 5.14 26.39 18.88
N ALA A 3 5.63 26.33 17.65
CA ALA A 3 4.80 25.88 16.53
C ALA A 3 4.41 24.42 16.80
N ALA A 4 3.10 24.12 16.73
CA ALA A 4 2.63 22.75 16.77
C ALA A 4 3.25 21.97 15.59
N ALA A 5 3.58 20.70 15.81
CA ALA A 5 4.07 19.84 14.73
C ALA A 5 3.01 19.79 13.60
N PRO A 6 3.44 19.69 12.33
CA PRO A 6 2.50 19.59 11.22
C PRO A 6 1.61 18.35 11.40
N PRO A 7 0.34 18.41 10.93
CA PRO A 7 -0.57 17.27 11.02
C PRO A 7 -0.01 16.07 10.26
N SER A 8 -0.25 14.85 10.77
CA SER A 8 0.13 13.63 10.07
C SER A 8 -0.68 13.46 8.77
N PRO A 9 -0.17 12.71 7.77
CA PRO A 9 -0.95 12.36 6.59
C PRO A 9 -2.30 11.72 6.92
N TYR A 10 -2.37 10.90 7.96
CA TYR A 10 -3.64 10.33 8.44
C TYR A 10 -4.62 11.41 8.93
N ALA A 11 -4.15 12.43 9.66
CA ALA A 11 -5.00 13.53 10.11
C ALA A 11 -5.54 14.38 8.94
N ILE A 12 -4.81 14.44 7.82
CA ILE A 12 -5.22 15.15 6.60
C ILE A 12 -6.25 14.33 5.81
N LEU A 13 -6.00 13.03 5.63
CA LEU A 13 -6.81 12.15 4.77
C LEU A 13 -8.05 11.60 5.47
N GLY A 14 -7.90 11.23 6.75
CA GLY A 14 -8.87 10.44 7.49
C GLY A 14 -8.94 8.97 7.04
N ASP A 15 -9.54 8.15 7.92
CA ASP A 15 -9.69 6.70 7.70
C ASP A 15 -10.46 6.38 6.41
N ALA A 16 -11.55 7.10 6.15
CA ALA A 16 -12.40 6.85 5.00
C ALA A 16 -11.68 7.02 3.65
N ALA A 17 -10.76 7.98 3.52
CA ALA A 17 -9.98 8.16 2.29
C ALA A 17 -8.95 7.04 2.12
N ILE A 18 -8.32 6.60 3.21
CA ILE A 18 -7.37 5.47 3.19
C ILE A 18 -8.10 4.18 2.83
N ARG A 19 -9.32 3.98 3.34
CA ARG A 19 -10.18 2.85 2.97
C ARG A 19 -10.50 2.84 1.47
N ARG A 20 -10.97 3.97 0.93
CA ARG A 20 -11.25 4.11 -0.51
C ARG A 20 -10.02 3.89 -1.37
N LEU A 21 -8.86 4.43 -0.96
CA LEU A 21 -7.59 4.22 -1.64
C LEU A 21 -7.25 2.73 -1.75
N VAL A 22 -7.34 1.99 -0.63
CA VAL A 22 -7.04 0.55 -0.61
C VAL A 22 -8.06 -0.25 -1.39
N ASP A 23 -9.34 0.10 -1.30
CA ASP A 23 -10.37 -0.57 -2.07
C ASP A 23 -10.13 -0.35 -3.58
N ARG A 24 -9.86 0.89 -3.99
CA ARG A 24 -9.55 1.20 -5.38
C ARG A 24 -8.29 0.50 -5.88
N PHE A 25 -7.25 0.42 -5.06
CA PHE A 25 -6.02 -0.30 -5.38
C PHE A 25 -6.28 -1.78 -5.74
N TYR A 26 -7.07 -2.48 -4.92
CA TYR A 26 -7.37 -3.88 -5.20
C TYR A 26 -8.39 -4.05 -6.33
N ASP A 27 -9.31 -3.09 -6.54
CA ASP A 27 -10.22 -3.09 -7.69
C ASP A 27 -9.44 -3.01 -9.02
N ILE A 28 -8.41 -2.16 -9.06
CA ILE A 28 -7.51 -2.04 -10.22
C ILE A 28 -6.78 -3.36 -10.49
N ILE A 29 -6.22 -3.98 -9.44
CA ILE A 29 -5.49 -5.26 -9.57
C ILE A 29 -6.41 -6.39 -10.04
N GLU A 30 -7.68 -6.38 -9.60
CA GLU A 30 -8.65 -7.40 -9.96
C GLU A 30 -9.21 -7.25 -11.37
N ALA A 31 -9.43 -6.01 -11.82
CA ALA A 31 -10.10 -5.74 -13.09
C ALA A 31 -9.16 -5.66 -14.30
N ASP A 32 -7.93 -5.19 -14.12
CA ASP A 32 -7.03 -4.88 -15.23
C ASP A 32 -6.00 -6.00 -15.49
N PRO A 33 -6.00 -6.61 -16.70
CA PRO A 33 -5.09 -7.70 -17.04
C PRO A 33 -3.60 -7.32 -16.97
N ASP A 34 -3.25 -6.03 -17.02
CA ASP A 34 -1.86 -5.56 -16.83
C ASP A 34 -1.29 -5.95 -15.46
N PHE A 35 -2.15 -6.21 -14.47
CA PHE A 35 -1.79 -6.62 -13.10
C PHE A 35 -2.08 -8.09 -12.81
N ALA A 36 -2.37 -8.90 -13.83
CA ALA A 36 -2.76 -10.31 -13.65
C ALA A 36 -1.72 -11.12 -12.86
N ARG A 37 -0.43 -10.86 -13.06
CA ARG A 37 0.66 -11.54 -12.35
C ARG A 37 0.65 -11.21 -10.85
N LEU A 38 0.46 -9.94 -10.49
CA LEU A 38 0.28 -9.51 -9.10
C LEU A 38 -1.02 -10.06 -8.50
N ARG A 39 -2.12 -10.06 -9.27
CA ARG A 39 -3.41 -10.62 -8.84
C ARG A 39 -3.31 -12.10 -8.50
N ALA A 40 -2.55 -12.86 -9.31
CA ALA A 40 -2.31 -14.29 -9.11
C ALA A 40 -1.54 -14.62 -7.82
N MET A 41 -0.86 -13.65 -7.20
CA MET A 41 -0.23 -13.85 -5.89
C MET A 41 -1.22 -13.85 -4.72
N HIS A 42 -2.45 -13.37 -4.96
CA HIS A 42 -3.47 -13.21 -3.94
C HIS A 42 -4.52 -14.32 -4.06
N GLY A 43 -5.14 -14.65 -2.93
CA GLY A 43 -6.29 -15.57 -2.92
C GLY A 43 -7.46 -15.05 -3.75
N ALA A 44 -8.42 -15.94 -4.05
CA ALA A 44 -9.65 -15.54 -4.75
C ALA A 44 -10.38 -14.43 -4.00
N ASP A 45 -10.53 -14.56 -2.68
CA ASP A 45 -11.07 -13.51 -1.82
C ASP A 45 -9.98 -12.50 -1.43
N LEU A 46 -10.18 -11.24 -1.85
CA LEU A 46 -9.30 -10.12 -1.53
C LEU A 46 -9.67 -9.41 -0.21
N THR A 47 -10.77 -9.78 0.44
CA THR A 47 -11.24 -9.12 1.67
C THR A 47 -10.19 -9.09 2.79
N PRO A 48 -9.47 -10.20 3.08
CA PRO A 48 -8.47 -10.19 4.15
C PRO A 48 -7.28 -9.26 3.85
N VAL A 49 -6.82 -9.23 2.60
CA VAL A 49 -5.67 -8.41 2.19
C VAL A 49 -6.02 -6.93 2.08
N ARG A 50 -7.24 -6.60 1.62
CA ARG A 50 -7.80 -5.24 1.69
C ARG A 50 -7.83 -4.73 3.13
N HIS A 51 -8.37 -5.53 4.05
CA HIS A 51 -8.43 -5.16 5.46
C HIS A 51 -7.02 -5.02 6.09
N GLY A 52 -6.09 -5.91 5.73
CA GLY A 52 -4.70 -5.85 6.19
C GLY A 52 -3.98 -4.59 5.71
N LEU A 53 -4.04 -4.27 4.42
CA LEU A 53 -3.38 -3.11 3.84
C LEU A 53 -3.97 -1.79 4.36
N HIS A 54 -5.29 -1.72 4.51
CA HIS A 54 -5.98 -0.57 5.12
C HIS A 54 -5.37 -0.20 6.48
N ARG A 55 -5.28 -1.18 7.38
CA ARG A 55 -4.77 -0.96 8.73
C ARG A 55 -3.28 -0.67 8.77
N PHE A 56 -2.51 -1.33 7.89
CA PHE A 56 -1.10 -1.02 7.72
C PHE A 56 -0.91 0.44 7.34
N LEU A 57 -1.62 0.92 6.30
CA LEU A 57 -1.52 2.31 5.85
C LEU A 57 -2.05 3.30 6.88
N ALA A 58 -3.16 3.01 7.56
CA ALA A 58 -3.67 3.85 8.63
C ALA A 58 -2.61 4.12 9.70
N GLY A 59 -1.95 3.07 10.22
CA GLY A 59 -0.89 3.24 11.20
C GLY A 59 0.40 3.83 10.64
N TRP A 60 0.77 3.49 9.39
CA TRP A 60 1.98 4.00 8.74
C TRP A 60 1.89 5.51 8.46
N LEU A 61 0.69 6.02 8.17
CA LEU A 61 0.40 7.44 7.93
C LEU A 61 0.20 8.24 9.24
N GLY A 62 0.39 7.62 10.40
CA GLY A 62 0.31 8.27 11.71
C GLY A 62 -1.07 8.22 12.37
N GLY A 63 -1.94 7.29 11.95
CA GLY A 63 -3.21 6.96 12.59
C GLY A 63 -3.11 5.82 13.61
N PRO A 64 -4.21 5.10 13.86
CA PRO A 64 -4.25 3.94 14.76
C PRO A 64 -3.19 2.89 14.40
N ARG A 65 -2.45 2.39 15.40
CA ARG A 65 -1.30 1.49 15.19
C ARG A 65 -1.63 0.00 15.37
N ASP A 66 -2.91 -0.34 15.30
CA ASP A 66 -3.41 -1.68 15.60
C ASP A 66 -2.88 -2.79 14.65
N TRP A 67 -2.38 -2.45 13.47
CA TRP A 67 -1.62 -3.37 12.61
C TRP A 67 -0.23 -3.68 13.21
N PHE A 68 0.47 -2.65 13.70
CA PHE A 68 1.83 -2.76 14.26
C PHE A 68 1.84 -3.42 15.63
N ASP A 69 0.78 -3.22 16.44
CA ASP A 69 0.66 -3.81 17.77
C ASP A 69 0.57 -5.34 17.76
N ARG A 70 0.35 -5.95 16.59
CA ARG A 70 0.42 -7.41 16.38
C ARG A 70 1.85 -7.94 16.43
N GLY A 71 2.86 -7.07 16.43
CA GLY A 71 4.28 -7.44 16.45
C GLY A 71 4.78 -8.06 15.15
N GLN A 72 3.96 -8.07 14.09
CA GLN A 72 4.33 -8.66 12.81
C GLN A 72 5.10 -7.66 11.95
N CYS A 73 6.24 -8.08 11.39
CA CYS A 73 7.02 -7.26 10.48
C CYS A 73 6.56 -7.45 9.03
N ILE A 74 6.23 -6.36 8.32
CA ILE A 74 5.71 -6.40 6.94
C ILE A 74 6.71 -7.09 5.99
N MET A 75 8.01 -6.83 6.20
CA MET A 75 9.09 -7.46 5.44
C MET A 75 9.11 -8.98 5.63
N SER A 76 8.94 -9.44 6.87
CA SER A 76 8.95 -10.88 7.17
C SER A 76 7.80 -11.61 6.50
N ILE A 77 6.65 -10.95 6.34
CA ILE A 77 5.53 -11.50 5.58
C ILE A 77 5.92 -11.66 4.10
N HIS A 78 6.42 -10.59 3.50
CA HIS A 78 6.75 -10.57 2.07
C HIS A 78 7.91 -11.51 1.69
N ARG A 79 8.84 -11.77 2.63
CA ARG A 79 9.93 -12.75 2.47
C ARG A 79 9.46 -14.18 2.20
N MET A 80 8.21 -14.52 2.47
CA MET A 80 7.64 -15.85 2.19
C MET A 80 7.29 -16.05 0.71
N PHE A 81 7.30 -14.98 -0.09
CA PHE A 81 6.89 -14.99 -1.49
C PHE A 81 8.06 -14.64 -2.41
N ALA A 82 8.03 -15.16 -3.65
CA ALA A 82 8.97 -14.78 -4.70
C ALA A 82 8.48 -13.47 -5.36
N ILE A 83 9.00 -12.34 -4.89
CA ILE A 83 8.65 -11.00 -5.38
C ILE A 83 9.84 -10.48 -6.16
N ASP A 84 9.70 -10.38 -7.48
CA ASP A 84 10.71 -9.78 -8.33
C ASP A 84 10.41 -8.30 -8.64
N ALA A 85 11.30 -7.67 -9.39
CA ALA A 85 11.15 -6.27 -9.79
C ALA A 85 9.87 -6.01 -10.61
N GLY A 86 9.42 -6.98 -11.41
CA GLY A 86 8.19 -6.84 -12.20
C GLY A 86 6.93 -6.85 -11.34
N LEU A 87 6.89 -7.68 -10.30
CA LEU A 87 5.80 -7.69 -9.32
C LEU A 87 5.77 -6.41 -8.47
N ALA A 88 6.95 -5.94 -8.03
CA ALA A 88 7.08 -4.67 -7.32
C ALA A 88 6.62 -3.49 -8.20
N ASP A 89 6.98 -3.49 -9.48
CA ASP A 89 6.54 -2.48 -10.43
C ASP A 89 5.01 -2.50 -10.64
N GLN A 90 4.42 -3.68 -10.89
CA GLN A 90 2.96 -3.83 -10.97
C GLN A 90 2.25 -3.26 -9.74
N TRP A 91 2.75 -3.56 -8.54
CA TRP A 91 2.18 -3.06 -7.29
C TRP A 91 2.29 -1.53 -7.23
N SER A 92 3.45 -0.98 -7.54
CA SER A 92 3.69 0.47 -7.49
C SER A 92 2.83 1.24 -8.50
N ARG A 93 2.64 0.70 -9.71
CA ARG A 93 1.79 1.30 -10.75
C ARG A 93 0.32 1.25 -10.37
N ALA A 94 -0.15 0.12 -9.83
CA ALA A 94 -1.54 0.02 -9.34
C ALA A 94 -1.81 1.02 -8.20
N MET A 95 -0.87 1.15 -7.25
CA MET A 95 -0.99 2.11 -6.15
C MET A 95 -0.96 3.56 -6.64
N ALA A 96 -0.07 3.89 -7.59
CA ALA A 96 -0.04 5.22 -8.19
C ALA A 96 -1.36 5.58 -8.90
N ARG A 97 -1.97 4.63 -9.62
CA ARG A 97 -3.30 4.82 -10.22
C ARG A 97 -4.38 5.05 -9.16
N ALA A 98 -4.38 4.24 -8.09
CA ALA A 98 -5.34 4.40 -6.99
C ALA A 98 -5.20 5.75 -6.27
N ILE A 99 -3.97 6.24 -6.08
CA ILE A 99 -3.69 7.57 -5.51
C ILE A 99 -4.21 8.68 -6.43
N ALA A 100 -4.01 8.55 -7.73
CA ALA A 100 -4.49 9.55 -8.70
C ALA A 100 -6.02 9.64 -8.74
N ASP A 101 -6.72 8.53 -8.50
CA ASP A 101 -8.18 8.45 -8.46
C ASP A 101 -8.79 9.00 -7.16
N GLU A 102 -8.02 9.13 -6.07
CA GLU A 102 -8.51 9.65 -4.79
C GLU A 102 -8.31 11.18 -4.72
N ALA A 103 -9.42 11.92 -4.75
CA ALA A 103 -9.41 13.38 -4.74
C ALA A 103 -8.69 14.00 -3.52
N ALA A 104 -8.76 13.35 -2.36
CA ALA A 104 -8.04 13.81 -1.15
C ALA A 104 -6.51 13.77 -1.31
N LEU A 105 -6.00 13.10 -2.34
CA LEU A 105 -4.58 12.97 -2.65
C LEU A 105 -4.15 13.80 -3.86
N HIS A 106 -5.03 14.64 -4.42
CA HIS A 106 -4.65 15.59 -5.47
C HIS A 106 -3.75 16.67 -4.88
N GLY A 107 -2.44 16.57 -5.13
CA GLY A 107 -1.46 17.56 -4.68
C GLY A 107 -0.15 16.93 -4.18
N PRO A 108 0.69 17.73 -3.47
CA PRO A 108 2.02 17.29 -3.04
C PRO A 108 2.02 16.02 -2.19
N LEU A 109 0.99 15.84 -1.36
CA LEU A 109 0.86 14.64 -0.51
C LEU A 109 0.71 13.37 -1.36
N GLY A 110 -0.10 13.39 -2.43
CA GLY A 110 -0.25 12.24 -3.32
C GLY A 110 1.05 11.86 -4.03
N THR A 111 1.83 12.85 -4.50
CA THR A 111 3.16 12.62 -5.08
C THR A 111 4.10 12.00 -4.07
N GLN A 112 4.17 12.56 -2.85
CA GLN A 112 5.02 12.04 -1.78
C GLN A 112 4.65 10.61 -1.39
N LEU A 113 3.35 10.30 -1.28
CA LEU A 113 2.90 8.93 -1.00
C LEU A 113 3.22 7.98 -2.14
N THR A 114 3.04 8.40 -3.39
CA THR A 114 3.39 7.60 -4.56
C THR A 114 4.86 7.21 -4.55
N ASP A 115 5.75 8.18 -4.30
CA ASP A 115 7.18 7.94 -4.26
C ASP A 115 7.57 7.06 -3.07
N ALA A 116 7.05 7.34 -1.87
CA ALA A 116 7.36 6.55 -0.67
C ALA A 116 6.89 5.10 -0.80
N LEU A 117 5.68 4.87 -1.31
CA LEU A 117 5.12 3.53 -1.51
C LEU A 117 5.83 2.78 -2.63
N ARG A 118 6.29 3.47 -3.69
CA ARG A 118 7.16 2.88 -4.72
C ARG A 118 8.47 2.40 -4.11
N HIS A 119 9.17 3.24 -3.36
CA HIS A 119 10.42 2.83 -2.69
C HIS A 119 10.20 1.64 -1.76
N MET A 120 9.12 1.65 -0.99
CA MET A 120 8.76 0.54 -0.10
C MET A 120 8.48 -0.75 -0.89
N ALA A 121 7.72 -0.69 -1.99
CA ALA A 121 7.42 -1.85 -2.83
C ALA A 121 8.70 -2.49 -3.40
N HIS A 122 9.64 -1.67 -3.90
CA HIS A 122 10.92 -2.17 -4.39
C HIS A 122 11.80 -2.73 -3.26
N ALA A 123 11.71 -2.20 -2.05
CA ALA A 123 12.39 -2.77 -0.89
C ALA A 123 11.84 -4.15 -0.48
N MET A 124 10.64 -4.53 -0.92
CA MET A 124 10.06 -5.87 -0.69
C MET A 124 10.58 -6.94 -1.66
N ILE A 125 11.38 -6.59 -2.66
CA ILE A 125 11.93 -7.56 -3.62
C ILE A 125 12.72 -8.63 -2.86
N THR A 126 12.37 -9.88 -3.11
CA THR A 126 13.04 -11.04 -2.53
C THR A 126 13.92 -11.67 -3.61
N ALA A 127 15.09 -12.19 -3.22
CA ALA A 127 15.85 -13.03 -4.13
C ALA A 127 14.99 -14.26 -4.45
N ALA A 128 14.74 -14.51 -5.74
CA ALA A 128 14.09 -15.74 -6.16
C ALA A 128 14.86 -16.90 -5.53
N LYS A 129 14.17 -17.76 -4.77
CA LYS A 129 14.75 -19.06 -4.44
C LYS A 129 14.93 -19.78 -5.77
N MET A 130 16.19 -19.92 -6.20
CA MET A 130 16.56 -20.89 -7.22
C MET A 130 16.03 -22.24 -6.71
N ALA A 131 15.02 -22.77 -7.40
CA ALA A 131 14.53 -24.12 -7.18
C ALA A 131 15.61 -25.13 -7.60
#